data_AF-A0AAW0DLY7-F1
#
_entry.id   AF-A0AAW0DLY7-F1
#
_cell.length_a   1.000
_cell.length_b   1.000
_cell.length_c   1.000
_cell.angle_alpha   90.00
_cell.angle_beta   90.00
_cell.angle_gamma   90.00
#
_symmetry.space_group_name_H-M   'P 1'
#
loop_
_entity.id
_entity.type
_entity.pdbx_description
1 polymer ?
#
loop_
_entity_poly.entity_id
_entity_poly.type
_entity_poly.pdbx_seq_one_letter_code
_entity_poly.pdbx_strand_id
1 'polypeptide(L)'
;MAESSYAALSALGVPLTLEEYKTIFNGPLAELLTFLSQHLVGRQAAANVRTTLLLAQEAQAKSRLKQPATTRSRADKAVARLSAAKTSFEVFSKELEEIQKKTQTATTRLTTLQRELDTKRKTLLLLNVLKAKHQISVLRIEALTRDTKALKPPTPPQPLPTLPFPNSNTFITVPRTSHTRDKLADLHRLFLPPKPIHEPQERLKRAIARLLDTDVNHPDTKRVLEHCLEYLRNHSADTGDAGKRLDPRTLDAKAQSNRDKALKLQSLIDRYTALRLVCVDDLAKLSHKSTTALPALRQSLIEAAQAAKGHIDVLRKCIAVAAPDKPQEKFGSTSFASRIKEACGMHESATTATVLEHIERAIRQSHCREDLLRASTTALVIPPPPSLDIATLLATKAAHLRTTQAAHEREVDLLTRKAAKADAGLARAADVDAVIANWRKVVGVKSRD
;
A
#
# COMPACT_ATOMS: atom_id res chain seq x y z
N MET A 1 11.59 -24.93 -50.66
CA MET A 1 12.55 -23.96 -50.06
C MET A 1 13.25 -23.13 -51.14
N ALA A 2 13.95 -23.75 -52.11
CA ALA A 2 14.64 -23.05 -53.20
C ALA A 2 13.74 -22.10 -54.01
N GLU A 3 12.50 -22.51 -54.31
CA GLU A 3 11.58 -21.69 -55.12
C GLU A 3 11.08 -20.44 -54.37
N SER A 4 10.91 -20.53 -53.04
CA SER A 4 10.51 -19.39 -52.19
C SER A 4 11.64 -18.37 -52.05
N SER A 5 12.88 -18.84 -51.83
CA SER A 5 14.05 -17.97 -51.77
C SER A 5 14.37 -17.35 -53.12
N TYR A 6 14.19 -18.08 -54.22
CA TYR A 6 14.28 -17.54 -55.58
C TYR A 6 13.26 -16.43 -55.83
N ALA A 7 11.97 -16.64 -55.50
CA ALA A 7 10.93 -15.64 -55.70
C ALA A 7 11.24 -14.34 -54.92
N ALA A 8 11.77 -14.47 -53.70
CA ALA A 8 12.16 -13.31 -52.88
C ALA A 8 13.35 -12.53 -53.47
N LEU A 9 14.35 -13.24 -53.99
CA LEU A 9 15.53 -12.62 -54.60
C LEU A 9 15.26 -12.08 -56.01
N SER A 10 14.39 -12.73 -56.77
CA SER A 10 13.91 -12.26 -58.08
C SER A 10 13.13 -10.94 -57.95
N ALA A 11 12.31 -10.81 -56.90
CA ALA A 11 11.63 -9.55 -56.58
C ALA A 11 12.59 -8.38 -56.25
N LEU A 12 13.84 -8.68 -55.90
CA LEU A 12 14.90 -7.70 -55.66
C LEU A 12 15.73 -7.40 -56.93
N GLY A 13 15.38 -7.98 -58.08
CA GLY A 13 16.02 -7.72 -59.36
C GLY A 13 17.25 -8.59 -59.66
N VAL A 14 17.37 -9.77 -59.05
CA VAL A 14 18.44 -10.71 -59.37
C VAL A 14 18.19 -11.33 -60.76
N PRO A 15 19.12 -11.17 -61.73
CA PRO A 15 18.94 -11.64 -63.10
C PRO A 15 19.40 -13.10 -63.24
N LEU A 16 18.82 -14.01 -62.47
CA LEU A 16 19.05 -15.44 -62.61
C LEU A 16 17.75 -16.14 -62.98
N THR A 17 17.85 -17.18 -63.80
CA THR A 17 16.73 -18.08 -64.07
C THR A 17 16.56 -19.10 -62.94
N LEU A 18 15.36 -19.68 -62.80
CA LEU A 18 15.06 -20.65 -61.74
C LEU A 18 15.96 -21.90 -61.83
N GLU A 19 16.29 -22.32 -63.05
CA GLU A 19 17.18 -23.46 -63.32
C GLU A 19 18.61 -23.18 -62.82
N GLU A 20 19.17 -22.02 -63.18
CA GLU A 20 20.49 -21.58 -62.70
C GLU A 20 20.50 -21.44 -61.18
N TYR A 21 19.43 -20.89 -60.60
CA TYR A 21 19.30 -20.76 -59.16
C TYR A 21 19.30 -22.11 -58.46
N LYS A 22 18.60 -23.13 -58.99
CA LYS A 22 18.58 -24.49 -58.43
C LYS A 22 19.96 -25.16 -58.45
N THR A 23 20.80 -24.86 -59.45
CA THR A 23 22.18 -25.38 -59.48
C THR A 23 23.08 -24.74 -58.41
N ILE A 24 22.86 -23.45 -58.14
CA ILE A 24 23.62 -22.66 -57.16
C ILE A 24 23.10 -22.91 -55.73
N PHE A 25 21.83 -23.29 -55.58
CA PHE A 25 21.17 -23.52 -54.29
C PHE A 25 21.56 -24.89 -53.69
N ASN A 26 22.85 -25.08 -53.39
CA ASN A 26 23.38 -26.29 -52.76
C ASN A 26 24.31 -25.96 -51.59
N GLY A 27 24.25 -26.79 -50.53
CA GLY A 27 25.16 -26.72 -49.38
C GLY A 27 25.06 -25.43 -48.54
N PRO A 28 26.17 -24.93 -47.97
CA PRO A 28 26.16 -23.78 -47.05
C PRO A 28 25.72 -22.47 -47.72
N LEU A 29 25.85 -22.37 -49.05
CA LEU A 29 25.37 -21.24 -49.81
C LEU A 29 23.83 -21.18 -49.82
N ALA A 30 23.15 -22.33 -49.82
CA ALA A 30 21.70 -22.40 -49.75
C ALA A 30 21.17 -21.82 -48.42
N GLU A 31 21.87 -22.07 -47.31
CA GLU A 31 21.52 -21.51 -46.00
C GLU A 31 21.68 -19.99 -45.98
N LEU A 32 22.76 -19.47 -46.57
CA LEU A 32 23.03 -18.04 -46.69
C LEU A 32 22.00 -17.32 -47.58
N LEU A 33 21.62 -17.92 -48.71
CA LEU A 33 20.56 -17.40 -49.59
C LEU A 33 19.19 -17.45 -48.90
N THR A 34 18.93 -18.50 -48.11
CA THR A 34 17.69 -18.60 -47.34
C THR A 34 17.64 -17.54 -46.24
N PHE A 35 18.75 -17.34 -45.52
CA PHE A 35 18.90 -16.26 -44.52
C PHE A 35 18.68 -14.88 -45.15
N LEU A 36 19.32 -14.59 -46.28
CA LEU A 36 19.12 -13.32 -47.00
C LEU A 36 17.66 -13.15 -47.43
N SER A 37 17.01 -14.19 -47.97
CA SER A 37 15.60 -14.11 -48.35
C SER A 37 14.66 -13.82 -47.16
N GLN A 38 14.96 -14.36 -45.97
CA GLN A 38 14.18 -14.15 -44.76
C GLN A 38 14.39 -12.77 -44.12
N HIS A 39 15.57 -12.17 -44.30
CA HIS A 39 15.91 -10.87 -43.72
C HIS A 39 15.70 -9.68 -44.65
N LEU A 40 15.42 -9.91 -45.94
CA LEU A 40 15.13 -8.87 -46.93
C LEU A 40 13.63 -8.60 -47.14
N VAL A 41 12.76 -9.16 -46.30
CA VAL A 41 11.30 -9.01 -46.33
C VAL A 41 10.85 -7.54 -46.42
N GLY A 42 11.54 -6.64 -45.73
CA GLY A 42 11.24 -5.20 -45.78
C GLY A 42 11.52 -4.56 -47.15
N ARG A 43 12.59 -4.98 -47.85
CA ARG A 43 12.91 -4.51 -49.21
C ARG A 43 12.00 -5.15 -50.25
N GLN A 44 11.65 -6.43 -50.07
CA GLN A 44 10.69 -7.14 -50.92
C GLN A 44 9.30 -6.49 -50.85
N ALA A 45 8.82 -6.14 -49.65
CA ALA A 45 7.58 -5.41 -49.47
C ALA A 45 7.61 -4.05 -50.19
N ALA A 46 8.72 -3.30 -50.06
CA ALA A 46 8.88 -2.01 -50.74
C ALA A 46 8.92 -2.15 -52.28
N ALA A 47 9.57 -3.20 -52.80
CA ALA A 47 9.61 -3.50 -54.24
C ALA A 47 8.21 -3.85 -54.78
N ASN A 48 7.45 -4.69 -54.06
CA ASN A 48 6.07 -5.04 -54.43
C ASN A 48 5.13 -3.83 -54.42
N VAL A 49 5.28 -2.91 -53.46
CA VAL A 49 4.54 -1.64 -53.46
C VAL A 49 4.92 -0.79 -54.67
N ARG A 50 6.19 -0.78 -55.08
CA ARG A 50 6.65 -0.03 -56.24
C ARG A 50 6.10 -0.60 -57.55
N THR A 51 6.06 -1.92 -57.71
CA THR A 51 5.51 -2.57 -58.91
C THR A 51 4.00 -2.38 -59.00
N THR A 52 3.27 -2.51 -57.89
CA THR A 52 1.83 -2.22 -57.85
C THR A 52 1.51 -0.77 -58.15
N LEU A 53 2.33 0.18 -57.68
CA LEU A 53 2.18 1.60 -57.98
C LEU A 53 2.45 1.89 -59.47
N LEU A 54 3.47 1.26 -60.06
CA LEU A 54 3.74 1.34 -61.51
C LEU A 54 2.60 0.74 -62.34
N LEU A 55 2.07 -0.43 -61.95
CA LEU A 55 0.91 -1.03 -62.61
C LEU A 55 -0.34 -0.16 -62.48
N ALA A 56 -0.56 0.49 -61.33
CA ALA A 56 -1.65 1.44 -61.15
C ALA A 56 -1.47 2.69 -62.02
N GLN A 57 -0.23 3.19 -62.15
CA GLN A 57 0.10 4.31 -63.04
C GLN A 57 -0.09 3.94 -64.52
N GLU A 58 0.33 2.75 -64.93
CA GLU A 58 0.09 2.23 -66.27
C GLU A 58 -1.38 1.97 -66.54
N ALA A 59 -2.14 1.47 -65.56
CA ALA A 59 -3.59 1.29 -65.66
C ALA A 59 -4.30 2.64 -65.79
N GLN A 60 -3.82 3.68 -65.09
CA GLN A 60 -4.31 5.05 -65.27
C GLN A 60 -3.93 5.62 -66.65
N ALA A 61 -2.74 5.32 -67.17
CA ALA A 61 -2.31 5.72 -68.50
C ALA A 61 -3.12 5.00 -69.61
N LYS A 62 -3.42 3.71 -69.42
CA LYS A 62 -4.24 2.89 -70.33
C LYS A 62 -5.74 3.23 -70.19
N SER A 63 -6.22 3.64 -69.02
CA SER A 63 -7.57 4.17 -68.78
C SER A 63 -7.84 5.52 -69.48
N ARG A 64 -6.82 6.19 -70.03
CA ARG A 64 -6.99 7.34 -70.92
C ARG A 64 -7.37 6.95 -72.36
N LEU A 65 -7.78 5.70 -72.60
CA LEU A 65 -8.46 5.28 -73.82
C LEU A 65 -9.81 5.99 -73.96
N LYS A 66 -9.77 7.12 -74.69
CA LYS A 66 -10.86 7.75 -75.45
C LYS A 66 -12.19 7.91 -74.70
N GLN A 67 -12.24 8.82 -73.73
CA GLN A 67 -13.51 9.54 -73.53
C GLN A 67 -13.60 10.63 -74.62
N PRO A 68 -14.70 10.70 -75.38
CA PRO A 68 -14.88 11.75 -76.37
C PRO A 68 -14.81 13.10 -75.65
N ALA A 69 -14.10 14.05 -76.25
CA ALA A 69 -13.90 15.40 -75.77
C ALA A 69 -15.24 16.15 -75.70
N THR A 70 -16.06 15.83 -74.70
CA THR A 70 -17.06 16.75 -74.19
C THR A 70 -16.30 17.70 -73.28
N THR A 71 -16.31 18.96 -73.68
CA THR A 71 -15.77 20.12 -72.97
C THR A 71 -16.53 20.30 -71.66
N ARG A 72 -16.32 19.42 -70.68
CA ARG A 72 -16.66 19.73 -69.28
C ARG A 72 -15.91 21.00 -68.91
N SER A 73 -16.65 22.04 -68.55
CA SER A 73 -16.12 23.34 -68.18
C SER A 73 -15.07 23.16 -67.09
N ARG A 74 -14.06 24.04 -67.05
CA ARG A 74 -13.06 24.03 -65.95
C ARG A 74 -13.75 24.06 -64.58
N ALA A 75 -14.92 24.68 -64.50
CA ALA A 75 -15.79 24.68 -63.33
C ALA A 75 -16.24 23.26 -62.94
N ASP A 76 -16.77 22.46 -63.86
CA ASP A 76 -17.24 21.09 -63.57
C ASP A 76 -16.11 20.17 -63.11
N LYS A 77 -14.91 20.35 -63.66
CA LYS A 77 -13.70 19.62 -63.22
C LYS A 77 -13.26 20.04 -61.82
N ALA A 78 -13.36 21.33 -61.49
CA ALA A 78 -13.07 21.83 -60.16
C ALA A 78 -14.09 21.33 -59.13
N VAL A 79 -15.38 21.32 -59.48
CA VAL A 79 -16.47 20.79 -58.65
C VAL A 79 -16.29 19.30 -58.39
N ALA A 80 -15.95 18.50 -59.41
CA ALA A 80 -15.69 17.07 -59.24
C ALA A 80 -14.45 16.79 -58.38
N ARG A 81 -13.40 17.62 -58.48
CA ARG A 81 -12.22 17.51 -57.60
C ARG A 81 -12.55 17.89 -56.16
N LEU A 82 -13.36 18.93 -55.97
CA LEU A 82 -13.79 19.38 -54.64
C LEU A 82 -14.70 18.36 -53.99
N SER A 83 -15.63 17.75 -54.73
CA SER A 83 -16.48 16.68 -54.20
C SER A 83 -15.67 15.43 -53.85
N ALA A 84 -14.73 15.00 -54.69
CA ALA A 84 -13.82 13.90 -54.39
C ALA A 84 -12.90 14.20 -53.18
N ALA A 85 -12.43 15.43 -53.05
CA ALA A 85 -11.65 15.86 -51.90
C ALA A 85 -12.50 15.83 -50.62
N LYS A 86 -13.75 16.30 -50.67
CA LYS A 86 -14.69 16.24 -49.55
C LYS A 86 -14.97 14.80 -49.12
N THR A 87 -15.27 13.90 -50.05
CA THR A 87 -15.51 12.48 -49.70
C THR A 87 -14.26 11.83 -49.12
N SER A 88 -13.07 12.13 -49.66
CA SER A 88 -11.81 11.62 -49.08
C SER A 88 -11.57 12.15 -47.66
N PHE A 89 -11.87 13.43 -47.42
CA PHE A 89 -11.75 14.04 -46.09
C PHE A 89 -12.71 13.40 -45.08
N GLU A 90 -13.95 13.13 -45.49
CA GLU A 90 -14.92 12.42 -44.64
C GLU A 90 -14.46 11.01 -44.29
N VAL A 91 -13.85 10.29 -45.24
CA VAL A 91 -13.28 8.95 -44.99
C VAL A 91 -12.13 9.04 -43.99
N PHE A 92 -11.17 9.95 -44.20
CA PHE A 92 -10.04 10.12 -43.27
C PHE A 92 -10.49 10.59 -41.88
N SER A 93 -11.51 11.44 -41.79
CA SER A 93 -12.08 11.87 -40.51
C SER A 93 -12.67 10.67 -39.74
N LYS A 94 -13.41 9.80 -40.43
CA LYS A 94 -13.98 8.58 -39.83
C LYS A 94 -12.88 7.60 -39.39
N GLU A 95 -11.86 7.39 -40.21
CA GLU A 95 -10.71 6.55 -39.86
C GLU A 95 -9.97 7.08 -38.64
N LEU A 96 -9.77 8.40 -38.54
CA LEU A 96 -9.11 9.04 -37.40
C LEU A 96 -9.94 8.88 -36.12
N GLU A 97 -11.26 9.07 -36.18
CA GLU A 97 -12.16 8.81 -35.07
C GLU A 97 -12.12 7.34 -34.61
N GLU A 98 -12.07 6.39 -35.54
CA GLU A 98 -11.93 4.97 -35.20
C GLU A 98 -10.60 4.67 -34.51
N ILE A 99 -9.49 5.21 -35.02
CA ILE A 99 -8.16 5.05 -34.41
C ILE A 99 -8.15 5.70 -33.02
N GLN A 100 -8.78 6.85 -32.83
CA GLN A 100 -8.90 7.50 -31.53
C GLN A 100 -9.71 6.64 -30.54
N LYS A 101 -10.82 6.02 -30.98
CA LYS A 101 -11.58 5.06 -30.16
C LYS A 101 -10.76 3.81 -29.82
N LYS A 102 -10.03 3.25 -30.79
CA LYS A 102 -9.14 2.09 -30.59
C LYS A 102 -8.01 2.40 -29.61
N THR A 103 -7.41 3.58 -29.68
CA THR A 103 -6.37 4.00 -28.73
C THR A 103 -6.93 4.24 -27.33
N GLN A 104 -8.10 4.85 -27.17
CA GLN A 104 -8.76 5.00 -25.87
C GLN A 104 -9.14 3.65 -25.23
N THR A 105 -9.61 2.70 -26.02
CA THR A 105 -9.88 1.34 -25.52
C THR A 105 -8.60 0.58 -25.17
N ALA A 106 -7.51 0.81 -25.88
CA ALA A 106 -6.20 0.25 -25.54
C ALA A 106 -5.61 0.87 -24.26
N THR A 107 -5.72 2.19 -24.07
CA THR A 107 -5.22 2.86 -22.86
C THR A 107 -6.00 2.45 -21.62
N THR A 108 -7.33 2.34 -21.71
CA THR A 108 -8.15 1.83 -20.61
C THR A 108 -7.75 0.39 -20.25
N ARG A 109 -7.55 -0.50 -21.23
CA ARG A 109 -7.04 -1.86 -20.99
C ARG A 109 -5.65 -1.89 -20.35
N LEU A 110 -4.74 -0.99 -20.75
CA LEU A 110 -3.44 -0.86 -20.11
C LEU A 110 -3.58 -0.47 -18.63
N THR A 111 -4.43 0.51 -18.33
CA THR A 111 -4.65 0.95 -16.95
C THR A 111 -5.29 -0.14 -16.08
N THR A 112 -6.19 -0.97 -16.62
CA THR A 112 -6.78 -2.09 -15.89
C THR A 112 -5.74 -3.18 -15.62
N LEU A 113 -4.97 -3.58 -16.64
CA LEU A 113 -3.91 -4.57 -16.50
C LEU A 113 -2.82 -4.11 -15.51
N GLN A 114 -2.48 -2.83 -15.50
CA GLN A 114 -1.50 -2.29 -14.56
C GLN A 114 -2.02 -2.33 -13.12
N ARG A 115 -3.30 -2.03 -12.89
CA ARG A 115 -3.94 -2.20 -11.58
C ARG A 115 -3.94 -3.67 -11.15
N GLU A 116 -4.29 -4.59 -12.05
CA GLU A 116 -4.24 -6.02 -11.76
C GLU A 116 -2.83 -6.48 -11.36
N LEU A 117 -1.81 -6.05 -12.11
CA LEU A 117 -0.42 -6.37 -11.81
C LEU A 117 -0.01 -5.87 -10.41
N ASP A 118 -0.38 -4.64 -10.05
CA ASP A 118 -0.11 -4.09 -8.72
C ASP A 118 -0.85 -4.83 -7.61
N THR A 119 -2.07 -5.32 -7.87
CA THR A 119 -2.77 -6.18 -6.91
C THR A 119 -2.06 -7.51 -6.74
N LYS A 120 -1.60 -8.14 -7.83
CA LYS A 120 -0.86 -9.40 -7.79
C LYS A 120 0.46 -9.24 -7.03
N ARG A 121 1.21 -8.15 -7.25
CA ARG A 121 2.41 -7.80 -6.47
C ARG A 121 2.12 -7.68 -4.99
N LYS A 122 1.04 -6.98 -4.60
CA LYS A 122 0.62 -6.85 -3.20
C LYS A 122 0.25 -8.21 -2.59
N THR A 123 -0.48 -9.06 -3.32
CA THR A 123 -0.82 -10.41 -2.84
C THR A 123 0.40 -11.29 -2.66
N LEU A 124 1.38 -11.23 -3.57
CA LEU A 124 2.64 -11.97 -3.44
C LEU A 124 3.43 -11.51 -2.21
N LEU A 125 3.52 -10.20 -1.97
CA LEU A 125 4.19 -9.67 -0.78
C LEU A 125 3.51 -10.17 0.51
N LEU A 126 2.17 -10.16 0.56
CA LEU A 126 1.43 -10.67 1.71
C LEU A 126 1.64 -12.18 1.90
N LEU A 127 1.65 -12.96 0.81
CA LEU A 127 1.90 -14.39 0.86
C LEU A 127 3.32 -14.69 1.38
N ASN A 128 4.31 -13.90 0.98
CA ASN A 128 5.69 -14.01 1.46
C ASN A 128 5.78 -13.71 2.97
N VAL A 129 5.09 -12.68 3.45
CA VAL A 129 5.03 -12.36 4.89
C VAL A 129 4.34 -13.48 5.67
N LEU A 130 3.24 -14.03 5.15
CA LEU A 130 2.54 -15.17 5.76
C LEU A 130 3.43 -16.42 5.81
N LYS A 131 4.16 -16.71 4.73
CA LYS A 131 5.13 -17.81 4.69
C LYS A 131 6.22 -17.63 5.74
N ALA A 132 6.80 -16.44 5.86
CA ALA A 132 7.81 -16.13 6.87
C ALA A 132 7.24 -16.29 8.30
N LYS A 133 6.03 -15.80 8.55
CA LYS A 133 5.37 -15.97 9.85
C LYS A 133 5.11 -17.43 10.17
N HIS A 134 4.68 -18.23 9.20
CA HIS A 134 4.46 -19.66 9.37
C HIS A 134 5.78 -20.39 9.69
N GLN A 135 6.87 -20.07 9.00
CA GLN A 135 8.20 -20.62 9.31
C GLN A 135 8.62 -20.31 10.75
N ILE A 136 8.42 -19.08 11.23
CA ILE A 136 8.71 -18.71 12.62
C ILE A 136 7.83 -19.52 13.60
N SER A 137 6.54 -19.70 13.29
CA SER A 137 5.65 -20.53 14.10
C SER A 137 6.10 -21.99 14.17
N VAL A 138 6.52 -22.58 13.04
CA VAL A 138 7.05 -23.94 12.99
C VAL A 138 8.31 -24.06 13.85
N LEU A 139 9.28 -23.15 13.70
CA LEU A 139 10.51 -23.14 14.51
C LEU A 139 10.20 -23.03 16.01
N ARG A 140 9.21 -22.22 16.38
CA ARG A 140 8.78 -22.08 17.79
C ARG A 140 8.13 -23.36 18.32
N ILE A 141 7.29 -24.02 17.51
CA ILE A 141 6.67 -25.29 17.88
C ILE A 141 7.76 -26.36 18.05
N GLU A 142 8.73 -26.42 17.14
CA GLU A 142 9.86 -27.35 17.25
C GLU A 142 10.72 -27.09 18.50
N ALA A 143 10.96 -25.83 18.86
CA ALA A 143 11.66 -25.45 20.08
C ALA A 143 10.85 -25.88 21.33
N LEU A 144 9.56 -25.58 21.38
CA LEU A 144 8.68 -26.02 22.48
C LEU A 144 8.60 -27.55 22.57
N THR A 145 8.61 -28.25 21.44
CA THR A 145 8.62 -29.71 21.40
C THR A 145 9.94 -30.27 21.91
N ARG A 146 11.07 -29.59 21.66
CA ARG A 146 12.38 -29.93 22.23
C ARG A 146 12.41 -29.68 23.74
N ASP A 147 11.95 -28.52 24.20
CA ASP A 147 11.93 -28.17 25.62
C ASP A 147 11.01 -29.11 26.41
N THR A 148 9.83 -29.45 25.88
CA THR A 148 8.92 -30.42 26.52
C THR A 148 9.46 -31.84 26.53
N LYS A 149 10.26 -32.24 25.55
CA LYS A 149 11.00 -33.52 25.57
C LYS A 149 12.14 -33.49 26.60
N ALA A 150 12.85 -32.37 26.74
CA ALA A 150 13.90 -32.19 27.75
C ALA A 150 13.35 -32.14 29.19
N LEU A 151 12.12 -31.62 29.36
CA LEU A 151 11.38 -31.55 30.63
C LEU A 151 10.66 -32.86 31.01
N LYS A 152 10.73 -33.92 30.20
CA LYS A 152 10.28 -35.26 30.59
C LYS A 152 11.47 -36.10 31.08
N PRO A 153 11.82 -36.08 32.38
CA PRO A 153 12.57 -37.18 32.95
C PRO A 153 11.67 -38.43 33.01
N PRO A 154 12.24 -39.64 32.92
CA PRO A 154 11.49 -40.89 33.06
C PRO A 154 11.17 -41.09 34.55
N THR A 155 10.01 -40.64 35.00
CA THR A 155 9.54 -40.92 36.36
C THR A 155 8.09 -41.40 36.35
N PRO A 156 7.75 -42.44 37.15
CA PRO A 156 6.43 -43.08 37.16
C PRO A 156 5.36 -42.17 37.79
N PRO A 157 4.07 -42.43 37.55
CA PRO A 157 2.99 -41.51 37.90
C PRO A 157 2.81 -41.44 39.42
N GLN A 158 3.00 -40.25 40.00
CA GLN A 158 2.58 -39.94 41.37
C GLN A 158 1.42 -38.94 41.38
N PRO A 159 0.47 -39.09 42.33
CA PRO A 159 -0.73 -38.26 42.41
C PRO A 159 -0.43 -36.86 42.95
N LEU A 160 -1.18 -35.89 42.43
CA LEU A 160 -1.09 -34.44 42.69
C LEU A 160 -1.20 -34.08 44.19
N PRO A 161 -0.33 -33.20 44.72
CA PRO A 161 -0.57 -32.51 45.97
C PRO A 161 -1.19 -31.12 45.74
N THR A 162 -2.20 -30.83 46.55
CA THR A 162 -2.91 -29.56 46.60
C THR A 162 -2.20 -28.57 47.54
N LEU A 163 -2.30 -27.26 47.20
CA LEU A 163 -2.09 -26.05 48.04
C LEU A 163 -0.62 -25.57 48.24
N PRO A 164 -0.36 -24.31 48.67
CA PRO A 164 -1.15 -23.06 48.67
C PRO A 164 -0.39 -21.86 48.06
N PHE A 165 -1.07 -20.74 47.79
CA PHE A 165 -0.45 -19.46 47.40
C PHE A 165 0.04 -18.66 48.62
N PRO A 166 1.27 -18.11 48.61
CA PRO A 166 1.61 -16.97 49.45
C PRO A 166 1.92 -15.72 48.62
N ASN A 167 1.30 -14.64 49.05
CA ASN A 167 1.58 -13.26 48.68
C ASN A 167 2.95 -12.83 49.25
N SER A 168 3.68 -11.95 48.55
CA SER A 168 4.34 -10.73 49.09
C SER A 168 5.49 -10.22 48.20
N ASN A 169 5.25 -9.07 47.57
CA ASN A 169 6.08 -7.85 47.52
C ASN A 169 7.61 -7.94 47.61
N THR A 170 8.28 -7.51 46.53
CA THR A 170 9.47 -6.64 46.62
C THR A 170 9.43 -5.59 45.50
N PHE A 171 9.33 -4.32 45.89
CA PHE A 171 9.34 -3.15 45.02
C PHE A 171 10.76 -2.62 44.84
N ILE A 172 11.19 -2.45 43.59
CA ILE A 172 12.26 -1.51 43.21
C ILE A 172 11.67 -0.62 42.13
N THR A 173 11.69 0.69 42.36
CA THR A 173 10.88 1.65 41.59
C THR A 173 11.70 2.81 41.06
N VAL A 174 11.80 2.98 39.73
CA VAL A 174 12.01 4.26 38.97
C VAL A 174 11.72 3.97 37.47
N PRO A 175 11.32 4.90 36.56
CA PRO A 175 10.24 5.90 36.54
C PRO A 175 9.26 5.71 35.34
N ARG A 176 8.03 6.24 35.40
CA ARG A 176 6.97 6.08 34.38
C ARG A 176 6.62 7.38 33.64
N THR A 177 6.29 7.23 32.36
CA THR A 177 5.99 8.24 31.32
C THR A 177 4.52 8.68 31.26
N SER A 178 3.74 8.50 32.32
CA SER A 178 2.32 8.89 32.35
C SER A 178 2.11 10.39 32.54
N HIS A 179 3.08 11.10 33.14
CA HIS A 179 2.97 12.54 33.39
C HIS A 179 2.88 13.38 32.10
N THR A 180 3.46 12.91 30.99
CA THR A 180 3.44 13.62 29.72
C THR A 180 2.10 13.53 29.01
N ARG A 181 1.35 12.43 29.15
CA ARG A 181 0.06 12.26 28.47
C ARG A 181 -1.04 13.14 29.06
N ASP A 182 -1.09 13.25 30.39
CA ASP A 182 -2.09 14.08 31.06
C ASP A 182 -1.73 15.57 30.98
N LYS A 183 -0.44 15.92 31.05
CA LYS A 183 0.04 17.28 30.73
C LYS A 183 -0.25 17.67 29.27
N LEU A 184 -0.21 16.72 28.33
CA LEU A 184 -0.55 16.96 26.92
C LEU A 184 -2.05 17.16 26.71
N ALA A 185 -2.91 16.46 27.46
CA ALA A 185 -4.35 16.69 27.45
C ALA A 185 -4.72 18.06 28.06
N ASP A 186 -4.03 18.46 29.14
CA ASP A 186 -4.17 19.79 29.74
C ASP A 186 -3.59 20.91 28.86
N LEU A 187 -2.47 20.68 28.16
CA LEU A 187 -1.92 21.62 27.16
C LEU A 187 -2.84 21.76 25.94
N HIS A 188 -3.40 20.66 25.43
CA HIS A 188 -4.41 20.73 24.35
C HIS A 188 -5.65 21.53 24.77
N ARG A 189 -6.00 21.54 26.06
CA ARG A 189 -7.07 22.38 26.61
C ARG A 189 -6.69 23.86 26.72
N LEU A 190 -5.41 24.17 26.89
CA LEU A 190 -4.87 25.54 26.94
C LEU A 190 -4.63 26.17 25.55
N PHE A 191 -4.50 25.36 24.50
CA PHE A 191 -4.19 25.82 23.12
C PHE A 191 -5.37 25.82 22.14
N LEU A 192 -6.58 25.45 22.57
CA LEU A 192 -7.78 26.00 21.95
C LEU A 192 -7.72 27.53 22.14
N PRO A 193 -8.05 28.36 21.13
CA PRO A 193 -7.92 29.81 21.25
C PRO A 193 -8.60 30.23 22.55
N PRO A 194 -7.88 30.88 23.49
CA PRO A 194 -8.55 31.36 24.68
C PRO A 194 -9.65 32.28 24.18
N LYS A 195 -10.92 31.99 24.51
CA LYS A 195 -11.93 33.05 24.56
C LYS A 195 -11.22 34.22 25.24
N PRO A 196 -11.23 35.44 24.66
CA PRO A 196 -10.43 36.54 25.18
C PRO A 196 -10.69 36.61 26.68
N ILE A 197 -9.67 36.22 27.45
CA ILE A 197 -9.70 36.40 28.89
C ILE A 197 -9.57 37.90 29.00
N HIS A 198 -10.72 38.59 29.03
CA HIS A 198 -10.75 39.95 29.54
C HIS A 198 -9.86 39.97 30.77
N GLU A 199 -8.90 40.89 30.78
CA GLU A 199 -7.88 41.01 31.81
C GLU A 199 -8.50 40.67 33.17
N PRO A 200 -7.85 39.84 34.00
CA PRO A 200 -8.39 39.47 35.32
C PRO A 200 -8.82 40.72 36.13
N GLN A 201 -8.19 41.86 35.86
CA GLN A 201 -8.58 43.19 36.34
C GLN A 201 -9.97 43.65 35.86
N GLU A 202 -10.32 43.48 34.58
CA GLU A 202 -11.64 43.80 34.02
C GLU A 202 -12.75 42.83 34.48
N ARG A 203 -12.40 41.61 34.88
CA ARG A 203 -13.34 40.69 35.56
C ARG A 203 -13.57 41.10 37.01
N LEU A 204 -12.50 41.43 37.74
CA LEU A 204 -12.57 41.92 39.11
C LEU A 204 -13.34 43.25 39.18
N LYS A 205 -13.06 44.18 38.26
CA LYS A 205 -13.76 45.47 38.11
C LYS A 205 -15.25 45.28 37.87
N ARG A 206 -15.66 44.33 37.01
CA ARG A 206 -17.08 43.97 36.82
C ARG A 206 -17.73 43.31 38.03
N ALA A 207 -16.99 42.49 38.78
CA ALA A 207 -17.50 41.89 40.01
C ALA A 207 -17.72 42.94 41.11
N ILE A 208 -16.76 43.87 41.27
CA ILE A 208 -16.86 45.00 42.19
C ILE A 208 -18.03 45.92 41.78
N ALA A 209 -18.18 46.20 40.48
CA ALA A 209 -19.30 47.00 39.97
C ALA A 209 -20.66 46.39 40.30
N ARG A 210 -20.81 45.06 40.16
CA ARG A 210 -22.02 44.33 40.55
C ARG A 210 -22.28 44.32 42.06
N LEU A 211 -21.22 44.23 42.87
CA LEU A 211 -21.33 44.24 44.33
C LEU A 211 -21.74 45.63 44.86
N LEU A 212 -21.36 46.69 44.16
CA LEU A 212 -21.66 48.08 44.51
C LEU A 212 -22.91 48.62 43.78
N ASP A 213 -23.58 47.80 42.96
CA ASP A 213 -24.69 48.22 42.08
C ASP A 213 -24.40 49.51 41.27
N THR A 214 -23.15 49.64 40.79
CA THR A 214 -22.66 50.81 40.05
C THR A 214 -22.09 50.42 38.69
N ASP A 215 -21.94 51.41 37.78
CA ASP A 215 -21.34 51.16 36.47
C ASP A 215 -19.85 50.81 36.57
N VAL A 216 -19.35 50.01 35.62
CA VAL A 216 -17.99 49.47 35.58
C VAL A 216 -16.93 50.57 35.58
N ASN A 217 -17.25 51.77 35.08
CA ASN A 217 -16.34 52.91 35.02
C ASN A 217 -16.55 53.96 36.13
N HIS A 218 -17.41 53.68 37.13
CA HIS A 218 -17.67 54.60 38.24
C HIS A 218 -16.41 54.82 39.10
N PRO A 219 -16.15 56.04 39.60
CA PRO A 219 -14.96 56.35 40.40
C PRO A 219 -14.83 55.49 41.67
N ASP A 220 -15.93 55.09 42.29
CA ASP A 220 -15.91 54.26 43.50
C ASP A 220 -15.48 52.82 43.22
N THR A 221 -15.88 52.26 42.07
CA THR A 221 -15.42 50.94 41.61
C THR A 221 -13.91 50.94 41.38
N LYS A 222 -13.36 52.05 40.85
CA LYS A 222 -11.91 52.23 40.66
C LYS A 222 -11.16 52.32 42.00
N ARG A 223 -11.68 53.10 42.95
CA ARG A 223 -11.07 53.23 44.30
C ARG A 223 -11.03 51.90 45.04
N VAL A 224 -12.12 51.12 44.99
CA VAL A 224 -12.16 49.79 45.63
C VAL A 224 -11.21 48.81 44.93
N LEU A 225 -11.11 48.87 43.59
CA LEU A 225 -10.14 48.08 42.84
C LEU A 225 -8.70 48.42 43.23
N GLU A 226 -8.35 49.71 43.35
CA GLU A 226 -7.04 50.17 43.78
C GLU A 226 -6.72 49.71 45.20
N HIS A 227 -7.67 49.84 46.13
CA HIS A 227 -7.50 49.39 47.51
C HIS A 227 -7.32 47.86 47.63
N CYS A 228 -8.03 47.08 46.83
CA CYS A 228 -7.82 45.63 46.75
C CYS A 228 -6.44 45.27 46.18
N LEU A 229 -5.96 46.02 45.18
CA LEU A 229 -4.63 45.80 44.60
C LEU A 229 -3.51 46.20 45.56
N GLU A 230 -3.67 47.29 46.31
CA GLU A 230 -2.73 47.69 47.36
C GLU A 230 -2.70 46.70 48.52
N TYR A 231 -3.87 46.22 48.98
CA TYR A 231 -3.95 45.19 50.00
C TYR A 231 -3.21 43.91 49.57
N LEU A 232 -3.41 43.46 48.32
CA LEU A 232 -2.72 42.29 47.78
C LEU A 232 -1.20 42.50 47.64
N ARG A 233 -0.76 43.70 47.23
CA ARG A 233 0.67 44.03 47.17
C ARG A 233 1.31 43.98 48.55
N ASN A 234 0.66 44.57 49.54
CA ASN A 234 1.16 44.61 50.91
C ASN A 234 1.13 43.23 51.57
N HIS A 235 0.10 42.42 51.33
CA HIS A 235 0.06 41.03 51.82
C HIS A 235 1.05 40.10 51.13
N SER A 236 1.34 40.32 49.85
CA SER A 236 2.35 39.53 49.12
C SER A 236 3.78 39.80 49.60
N ALA A 237 4.03 40.97 50.19
CA ALA A 237 5.30 41.32 50.80
C ALA A 237 5.49 40.67 52.19
N ASP A 238 4.42 40.44 52.94
CA ASP A 238 4.47 39.91 54.31
C ASP A 238 4.48 38.37 54.40
N THR A 239 4.07 37.64 53.36
CA THR A 239 3.86 36.17 53.44
C THR A 239 4.87 35.31 52.67
N GLY A 240 5.99 35.87 52.20
CA GLY A 240 6.97 35.11 51.42
C GLY A 240 8.41 35.52 51.70
N ASP A 241 9.05 34.77 52.59
CA ASP A 241 10.47 34.38 52.55
C ASP A 241 11.34 35.27 51.64
N ALA A 242 11.82 36.38 52.22
CA ALA A 242 12.71 37.33 51.59
C ALA A 242 14.08 36.69 51.33
N GLY A 243 14.15 35.89 50.25
CA GLY A 243 15.30 35.08 49.91
C GLY A 243 15.55 35.02 48.41
N LYS A 244 15.74 36.19 47.79
CA LYS A 244 16.32 36.50 46.47
C LYS A 244 15.33 37.21 45.53
N ARG A 245 15.44 38.53 45.48
CA ARG A 245 15.08 39.31 44.28
C ARG A 245 15.84 38.69 43.10
N LEU A 246 15.13 37.98 42.23
CA LEU A 246 15.70 37.43 41.00
C LEU A 246 16.10 38.61 40.12
N ASP A 247 17.39 38.69 39.79
CA ASP A 247 17.95 39.70 38.89
C ASP A 247 17.18 39.67 37.55
N PRO A 248 16.65 40.81 37.05
CA PRO A 248 15.83 40.87 35.83
C PRO A 248 16.47 40.19 34.62
N ARG A 249 17.81 40.19 34.50
CA ARG A 249 18.53 39.47 33.44
C ARG A 249 18.35 37.94 33.52
N THR A 250 18.23 37.39 34.72
CA THR A 250 17.96 35.95 34.92
C THR A 250 16.51 35.58 34.64
N LEU A 251 15.58 36.53 34.81
CA LEU A 251 14.18 36.41 34.44
C LEU A 251 14.01 36.39 32.91
N ASP A 252 14.67 37.28 32.20
CA ASP A 252 14.65 37.31 30.73
C ASP A 252 15.28 36.06 30.12
N ALA A 253 16.43 35.62 30.64
CA ALA A 253 17.06 34.36 30.19
C ALA A 253 16.16 33.13 30.44
N LYS A 254 15.46 33.09 31.59
CA LYS A 254 14.46 32.04 31.88
C LYS A 254 13.23 32.16 30.98
N ALA A 255 12.77 33.37 30.67
CA ALA A 255 11.66 33.60 29.77
C ALA A 255 12.00 33.15 28.34
N GLN A 256 13.20 33.47 27.85
CA GLN A 256 13.72 32.99 26.57
C GLN A 256 13.80 31.45 26.54
N SER A 257 14.40 30.85 27.57
CA SER A 257 14.49 29.38 27.70
C SER A 257 13.11 28.71 27.73
N ASN A 258 12.13 29.34 28.37
CA ASN A 258 10.76 28.84 28.40
C ASN A 258 10.06 28.98 27.03
N ARG A 259 10.33 30.05 26.28
CA ARG A 259 9.85 30.20 24.88
C ARG A 259 10.44 29.13 23.98
N ASP A 260 11.74 28.87 24.06
CA ASP A 260 12.40 27.83 23.26
C ASP A 260 11.88 26.43 23.60
N LYS A 261 11.64 26.17 24.89
CA LYS A 261 11.00 24.92 25.34
C LYS A 261 9.57 24.81 24.84
N ALA A 262 8.81 25.91 24.84
CA ALA A 262 7.44 25.96 24.32
C ALA A 262 7.41 25.69 22.81
N LEU A 263 8.32 26.29 22.03
CA LEU A 263 8.43 26.03 20.59
C LEU A 263 8.82 24.57 20.29
N LYS A 264 9.76 24.01 21.05
CA LYS A 264 10.14 22.58 20.93
C LYS A 264 8.97 21.67 21.28
N LEU A 265 8.25 21.96 22.36
CA LEU A 265 7.03 21.22 22.73
C LEU A 265 5.96 21.31 21.65
N GLN A 266 5.74 22.50 21.08
CA GLN A 266 4.79 22.68 19.98
C GLN A 266 5.18 21.83 18.77
N SER A 267 6.45 21.85 18.34
CA SER A 267 6.91 21.03 17.22
C SER A 267 6.74 19.52 17.45
N LEU A 268 6.89 19.07 18.70
CA LEU A 268 6.68 17.67 19.07
C LEU A 268 5.19 17.30 19.07
N ILE A 269 4.33 18.21 19.53
CA ILE A 269 2.86 18.04 19.49
C ILE A 269 2.38 17.98 18.04
N ASP A 270 2.88 18.85 17.17
CA ASP A 270 2.53 18.88 15.75
C ASP A 270 2.97 17.58 15.06
N ARG A 271 4.18 17.08 15.36
CA ARG A 271 4.65 15.79 14.84
C ARG A 271 3.84 14.60 15.37
N TYR A 272 3.46 14.63 16.65
CA TYR A 272 2.64 13.59 17.26
C TYR A 272 1.21 13.57 16.70
N THR A 273 0.59 14.74 16.52
CA THR A 273 -0.74 14.86 15.91
C THR A 273 -0.73 14.41 14.45
N ALA A 274 0.30 14.77 13.68
CA ALA A 274 0.51 14.25 12.33
C ALA A 274 0.63 12.71 12.33
N LEU A 275 1.46 12.15 13.22
CA LEU A 275 1.61 10.69 13.32
C LEU A 275 0.30 10.01 13.71
N ARG A 276 -0.46 10.59 14.65
CA ARG A 276 -1.77 10.07 15.06
C ARG A 276 -2.76 10.07 13.90
N LEU A 277 -2.81 11.13 13.10
CA LEU A 277 -3.68 11.20 11.92
C LEU A 277 -3.32 10.10 10.91
N VAL A 278 -2.02 9.89 10.64
CA VAL A 278 -1.55 8.80 9.76
C VAL A 278 -1.95 7.43 10.32
N CYS A 279 -1.76 7.19 11.62
CA CYS A 279 -2.15 5.92 12.23
C CYS A 279 -3.67 5.67 12.17
N VAL A 280 -4.49 6.70 12.36
CA VAL A 280 -5.96 6.58 12.25
C VAL A 280 -6.37 6.28 10.81
N ASP A 281 -5.78 6.96 9.83
CA ASP A 281 -6.03 6.73 8.40
C ASP A 281 -5.59 5.33 7.96
N ASP A 282 -4.43 4.85 8.41
CA ASP A 282 -3.96 3.50 8.13
C ASP A 282 -4.85 2.43 8.77
N LEU A 283 -5.33 2.65 10.00
CA LEU A 283 -6.29 1.77 10.65
C LEU A 283 -7.64 1.76 9.90
N ALA A 284 -8.09 2.90 9.39
CA ALA A 284 -9.31 3.00 8.57
C ALA A 284 -9.15 2.29 7.21
N LYS A 285 -7.98 2.41 6.57
CA LYS A 285 -7.66 1.66 5.34
C LYS A 285 -7.58 0.17 5.59
N LEU A 286 -7.00 -0.26 6.71
CA LEU A 286 -6.93 -1.66 7.10
C LEU A 286 -8.31 -2.23 7.42
N SER A 287 -9.13 -1.49 8.16
CA SER A 287 -10.51 -1.91 8.46
C SER A 287 -11.31 -2.00 7.17
N HIS A 288 -11.24 -1.01 6.28
CA HIS A 288 -11.91 -1.02 4.99
C HIS A 288 -11.48 -2.23 4.16
N LYS A 289 -10.18 -2.47 3.98
CA LYS A 289 -9.65 -3.66 3.29
C LYS A 289 -10.14 -4.97 3.91
N SER A 290 -10.23 -5.02 5.25
CA SER A 290 -10.74 -6.20 5.94
C SER A 290 -12.23 -6.43 5.70
N THR A 291 -13.04 -5.36 5.64
CA THR A 291 -14.49 -5.46 5.47
C THR A 291 -14.94 -5.61 4.02
N THR A 292 -14.24 -5.02 3.04
CA THR A 292 -14.69 -5.00 1.64
C THR A 292 -13.83 -5.86 0.73
N ALA A 293 -12.50 -5.75 0.83
CA ALA A 293 -11.60 -6.43 -0.09
C ALA A 293 -11.44 -7.93 0.24
N LEU A 294 -11.39 -8.32 1.51
CA LEU A 294 -11.28 -9.73 1.90
C LEU A 294 -12.50 -10.58 1.48
N PRO A 295 -13.76 -10.13 1.69
CA PRO A 295 -14.92 -10.88 1.22
C PRO A 295 -14.98 -10.95 -0.31
N ALA A 296 -14.69 -9.86 -1.01
CA ALA A 296 -14.66 -9.85 -2.48
C ALA A 296 -13.59 -10.79 -3.06
N LEU A 297 -12.40 -10.83 -2.45
CA LEU A 297 -11.34 -11.78 -2.83
C LEU A 297 -11.73 -13.23 -2.53
N ARG A 298 -12.38 -13.48 -1.38
CA ARG A 298 -12.91 -14.82 -1.05
C ARG A 298 -13.96 -15.26 -2.08
N GLN A 299 -14.88 -14.37 -2.42
CA GLN A 299 -15.92 -14.65 -3.41
C GLN A 299 -15.32 -14.93 -4.79
N SER A 300 -14.38 -14.10 -5.25
CA SER A 300 -13.66 -14.30 -6.51
C SER A 300 -12.84 -15.60 -6.54
N LEU A 301 -12.22 -15.99 -5.41
CA LEU A 301 -11.51 -17.27 -5.29
C LEU A 301 -12.47 -18.47 -5.34
N ILE A 302 -13.65 -18.36 -4.71
CA ILE A 302 -14.68 -19.39 -4.77
C ILE A 302 -15.20 -19.55 -6.20
N GLU A 303 -15.48 -18.45 -6.89
CA GLU A 303 -15.90 -18.44 -8.30
C GLU A 303 -14.83 -19.05 -9.22
N ALA A 304 -13.57 -18.66 -9.04
CA ALA A 304 -12.45 -19.23 -9.80
C ALA A 304 -12.26 -20.73 -9.53
N ALA A 305 -12.43 -21.18 -8.29
CA ALA A 305 -12.37 -22.59 -7.93
C ALA A 305 -13.53 -23.38 -8.55
N GLN A 306 -14.75 -22.81 -8.60
CA GLN A 306 -15.91 -23.40 -9.27
C GLN A 306 -15.71 -23.48 -10.78
N ALA A 307 -15.18 -22.43 -11.42
CA ALA A 307 -14.86 -22.42 -12.84
C ALA A 307 -13.79 -23.46 -13.20
N ALA A 308 -12.72 -23.56 -12.39
CA ALA A 308 -11.69 -24.58 -12.56
C ALA A 308 -12.24 -25.99 -12.41
N LYS A 309 -13.16 -26.23 -11.45
CA LYS A 309 -13.86 -27.49 -11.29
C LYS A 309 -14.69 -27.84 -12.54
N GLY A 310 -15.40 -26.86 -13.11
CA GLY A 310 -16.11 -27.04 -14.38
C GLY A 310 -15.21 -27.45 -15.54
N HIS A 311 -14.03 -26.85 -15.67
CA HIS A 311 -13.04 -27.24 -16.68
C HIS A 311 -12.48 -28.66 -16.44
N ILE A 312 -12.23 -29.03 -15.18
CA ILE A 312 -11.81 -30.40 -14.83
C ILE A 312 -12.92 -31.40 -15.17
N ASP A 313 -14.18 -31.06 -14.94
CA ASP A 313 -15.33 -31.93 -15.25
C ASP A 313 -15.51 -32.08 -16.77
N VAL A 314 -15.28 -31.02 -17.55
CA VAL A 314 -15.25 -31.08 -19.02
C VAL A 314 -14.10 -31.98 -19.49
N LEU A 315 -12.90 -31.82 -18.94
CA LEU A 315 -11.76 -32.69 -19.26
C LEU A 315 -12.02 -34.15 -18.88
N ARG A 316 -12.62 -34.41 -17.72
CA ARG A 316 -13.05 -35.75 -17.32
C ARG A 316 -14.07 -36.35 -18.28
N LYS A 317 -15.05 -35.57 -18.75
CA LYS A 317 -16.00 -36.01 -19.78
C LYS A 317 -15.30 -36.28 -21.11
N CYS A 318 -14.37 -35.44 -21.54
CA CYS A 318 -13.60 -35.66 -22.77
C CYS A 318 -12.75 -36.94 -22.67
N ILE A 319 -12.13 -37.21 -21.52
CA ILE A 319 -11.36 -38.43 -21.27
C ILE A 319 -12.27 -39.66 -21.24
N ALA A 320 -13.44 -39.58 -20.58
CA ALA A 320 -14.40 -40.68 -20.52
C ALA A 320 -15.03 -40.99 -21.89
N VAL A 321 -15.26 -39.97 -22.74
CA VAL A 321 -15.75 -40.15 -24.12
C VAL A 321 -14.64 -40.65 -25.07
N ALA A 322 -13.38 -40.28 -24.81
CA ALA A 322 -12.22 -40.74 -25.57
C ALA A 322 -11.73 -42.14 -25.18
N ALA A 323 -12.29 -42.74 -24.13
CA ALA A 323 -12.08 -44.13 -23.76
C ALA A 323 -13.30 -44.96 -24.18
N PRO A 324 -13.47 -45.31 -25.47
CA PRO A 324 -14.45 -46.32 -25.83
C PRO A 324 -13.96 -47.68 -25.32
N ASP A 325 -14.85 -48.38 -24.59
CA ASP A 325 -14.80 -49.80 -24.28
C ASP A 325 -14.83 -50.64 -25.57
N LYS A 326 -13.76 -50.59 -26.37
CA LYS A 326 -13.57 -51.50 -27.50
C LYS A 326 -12.45 -52.48 -27.19
N PRO A 327 -12.72 -53.79 -27.30
CA PRO A 327 -11.72 -54.82 -27.05
C PRO A 327 -10.62 -54.72 -28.12
N GLN A 328 -9.38 -54.51 -27.65
CA GLN A 328 -8.11 -54.86 -28.28
C GLN A 328 -8.15 -55.16 -29.80
N GLU A 329 -8.43 -54.15 -30.63
CA GLU A 329 -7.95 -54.17 -32.00
C GLU A 329 -6.54 -53.59 -32.01
N LYS A 330 -5.60 -54.40 -32.49
CA LYS A 330 -4.16 -54.13 -32.57
C LYS A 330 -3.94 -52.71 -33.11
N PHE A 331 -3.60 -51.77 -32.23
CA PHE A 331 -3.10 -50.46 -32.61
C PHE A 331 -1.84 -50.67 -33.46
N GLY A 332 -1.99 -50.49 -34.77
CA GLY A 332 -0.85 -50.39 -35.67
C GLY A 332 0.08 -49.30 -35.16
N SER A 333 1.31 -49.68 -34.83
CA SER A 333 2.45 -48.84 -34.41
C SER A 333 2.60 -47.54 -35.22
N THR A 334 2.11 -47.54 -36.45
CA THR A 334 2.13 -46.40 -37.38
C THR A 334 1.22 -45.23 -36.97
N SER A 335 0.08 -45.47 -36.31
CA SER A 335 -0.87 -44.39 -35.95
C SER A 335 -0.40 -43.54 -34.76
N PHE A 336 0.25 -44.18 -33.79
CA PHE A 336 0.82 -43.50 -32.63
C PHE A 336 2.06 -42.69 -33.02
N ALA A 337 2.94 -43.29 -33.83
CA ALA A 337 4.12 -42.59 -34.35
C ALA A 337 3.74 -41.37 -35.20
N SER A 338 2.66 -41.44 -36.00
CA SER A 338 2.18 -40.31 -36.79
C SER A 338 1.65 -39.16 -35.91
N ARG A 339 0.84 -39.47 -34.89
CA ARG A 339 0.32 -38.45 -33.94
C ARG A 339 1.40 -37.77 -33.12
N ILE A 340 2.45 -38.50 -32.71
CA ILE A 340 3.58 -37.90 -32.00
C ILE A 340 4.41 -37.01 -32.93
N LYS A 341 4.62 -37.42 -34.18
CA LYS A 341 5.31 -36.57 -35.18
C LYS A 341 4.56 -35.27 -35.41
N GLU A 342 3.24 -35.33 -35.54
CA GLU A 342 2.38 -34.16 -35.67
C GLU A 342 2.45 -33.24 -34.43
N ALA A 343 2.35 -33.80 -33.23
CA ALA A 343 2.45 -33.05 -31.97
C ALA A 343 3.84 -32.43 -31.74
N CYS A 344 4.90 -33.06 -32.25
CA CYS A 344 6.27 -32.53 -32.21
C CYS A 344 6.61 -31.62 -33.40
N GLY A 345 5.66 -31.37 -34.33
CA GLY A 345 5.90 -30.56 -35.52
C GLY A 345 6.95 -31.15 -36.48
N MET A 346 7.15 -32.46 -36.45
CA MET A 346 8.15 -33.16 -37.26
C MET A 346 7.52 -33.74 -38.53
N HIS A 347 8.27 -33.72 -39.63
CA HIS A 347 7.82 -34.31 -40.91
C HIS A 347 7.57 -35.82 -40.79
N GLU A 348 6.63 -36.35 -41.60
CA GLU A 348 6.26 -37.78 -41.60
C GLU A 348 7.45 -38.72 -41.88
N SER A 349 8.47 -38.24 -42.60
CA SER A 349 9.72 -38.93 -42.90
C SER A 349 10.70 -39.04 -41.73
N ALA A 350 10.44 -38.38 -40.59
CA ALA A 350 11.31 -38.45 -39.43
C ALA A 350 11.34 -39.87 -38.85
N THR A 351 12.53 -40.44 -38.69
CA THR A 351 12.71 -41.76 -38.09
C THR A 351 12.29 -41.73 -36.62
N THR A 352 11.79 -42.85 -36.08
CA THR A 352 11.38 -42.92 -34.66
C THR A 352 12.51 -42.55 -33.70
N ALA A 353 13.77 -42.80 -34.07
CA ALA A 353 14.94 -42.38 -33.33
C ALA A 353 15.08 -40.85 -33.22
N THR A 354 14.78 -40.09 -34.28
CA THR A 354 14.90 -38.62 -34.25
C THR A 354 13.76 -37.98 -33.47
N VAL A 355 12.58 -38.60 -33.47
CA VAL A 355 11.45 -38.20 -32.63
C VAL A 355 11.78 -38.39 -31.15
N LEU A 356 12.37 -39.53 -30.78
CA LEU A 356 12.79 -39.79 -29.40
C LEU A 356 13.89 -38.83 -28.95
N GLU A 357 14.86 -38.55 -29.80
CA GLU A 357 15.93 -37.58 -29.50
C GLU A 357 15.38 -36.15 -29.32
N HIS A 358 14.35 -35.79 -30.09
CA HIS A 358 13.69 -34.49 -29.96
C HIS A 358 12.88 -34.38 -28.65
N ILE A 359 12.16 -35.45 -28.29
CA ILE A 359 11.44 -35.53 -27.00
C ILE A 359 12.42 -35.46 -25.84
N GLU A 360 13.53 -36.20 -25.90
CA GLU A 360 14.56 -36.19 -24.87
C GLU A 360 15.20 -34.80 -24.74
N ARG A 361 15.48 -34.13 -25.86
CA ARG A 361 15.98 -32.74 -25.88
C ARG A 361 14.98 -31.75 -25.29
N ALA A 362 13.70 -31.90 -25.58
CA ALA A 362 12.63 -31.06 -25.03
C ALA A 362 12.48 -31.25 -23.52
N ILE A 363 12.55 -32.49 -23.03
CA ILE A 363 12.53 -32.82 -21.60
C ILE A 363 13.74 -32.21 -20.88
N ARG A 364 14.94 -32.36 -21.45
CA ARG A 364 16.17 -31.77 -20.90
C ARG A 364 16.10 -30.24 -20.84
N GLN A 365 15.58 -29.59 -21.90
CA GLN A 365 15.40 -28.13 -21.90
C GLN A 365 14.38 -27.67 -20.85
N SER A 366 13.29 -28.42 -20.65
CA SER A 366 12.31 -28.14 -19.60
C SER A 366 12.95 -28.23 -18.22
N HIS A 367 13.71 -29.29 -17.95
CA HIS A 367 14.42 -29.46 -16.67
C HIS A 367 15.49 -28.39 -16.45
N CYS A 368 16.31 -28.05 -17.46
CA CYS A 368 17.28 -26.95 -17.34
C CYS A 368 16.60 -25.61 -17.04
N ARG A 369 15.41 -25.36 -17.59
CA ARG A 369 14.64 -24.14 -17.31
C ARG A 369 14.09 -24.14 -15.88
N GLU A 370 13.58 -25.27 -15.39
CA GLU A 370 13.15 -25.42 -14.00
C GLU A 370 14.30 -25.25 -13.01
N ASP A 371 15.47 -25.82 -13.31
CA ASP A 371 16.66 -25.70 -12.47
C ASP A 371 17.21 -24.27 -12.46
N LEU A 372 17.16 -23.56 -13.58
CA LEU A 372 17.47 -22.11 -13.63
C LEU A 372 16.49 -21.28 -12.78
N LEU A 373 15.20 -21.61 -12.81
CA LEU A 373 14.20 -20.95 -11.97
C LEU A 373 14.40 -21.26 -10.49
N ARG A 374 14.77 -22.50 -10.13
CA ARG A 374 15.15 -22.84 -8.75
C ARG A 374 16.43 -22.15 -8.29
N ALA A 375 17.47 -22.12 -9.13
CA ALA A 375 18.75 -21.48 -8.83
C ALA A 375 18.66 -19.95 -8.73
N SER A 376 17.82 -19.31 -9.56
CA SER A 376 17.56 -17.87 -9.46
C SER A 376 16.73 -17.51 -8.23
N THR A 377 15.92 -18.44 -7.71
CA THR A 377 15.19 -18.26 -6.44
C THR A 377 16.10 -18.38 -5.21
N THR A 378 17.20 -19.13 -5.31
CA THR A 378 18.21 -19.23 -4.24
C THR A 378 19.30 -18.17 -4.31
N ALA A 379 19.55 -17.53 -5.47
CA ALA A 379 20.54 -16.45 -5.59
C ALA A 379 20.03 -15.08 -5.08
N LEU A 380 18.71 -14.90 -4.91
CA LEU A 380 18.11 -13.74 -4.25
C LEU A 380 18.03 -13.94 -2.72
N VAL A 381 19.16 -14.25 -2.09
CA VAL A 381 19.28 -14.20 -0.63
C VAL A 381 19.36 -12.74 -0.21
N ILE A 382 18.23 -12.20 0.26
CA ILE A 382 18.22 -11.04 1.13
C ILE A 382 19.00 -11.44 2.39
N PRO A 383 20.01 -10.67 2.85
CA PRO A 383 20.78 -11.06 4.03
C PRO A 383 19.84 -11.21 5.24
N PRO A 384 20.02 -12.25 6.07
CA PRO A 384 19.19 -12.42 7.25
C PRO A 384 19.36 -11.20 8.17
N PRO A 385 18.28 -10.67 8.76
CA PRO A 385 18.39 -9.64 9.78
C PRO A 385 19.23 -10.20 10.95
N PRO A 386 20.05 -9.36 11.61
CA PRO A 386 20.91 -9.80 12.70
C PRO A 386 20.06 -10.55 13.73
N SER A 387 20.52 -11.75 14.10
CA SER A 387 19.84 -12.65 15.02
C SER A 387 19.54 -11.92 16.33
N LEU A 388 18.28 -11.52 16.50
CA LEU A 388 17.80 -10.97 17.76
C LEU A 388 17.72 -12.12 18.77
N ASP A 389 18.58 -12.07 19.77
CA ASP A 389 18.69 -13.07 20.82
C ASP A 389 17.37 -13.14 21.63
N ILE A 390 16.64 -14.24 21.50
CA ILE A 390 15.28 -14.44 22.06
C ILE A 390 15.29 -14.30 23.59
N ALA A 391 16.42 -14.58 24.24
CA ALA A 391 16.62 -14.38 25.68
C ALA A 391 16.44 -12.90 26.09
N THR A 392 16.91 -11.97 25.26
CA THR A 392 16.77 -10.53 25.51
C THR A 392 15.32 -10.04 25.31
N LEU A 393 14.58 -10.64 24.39
CA LEU A 393 13.16 -10.32 24.17
C LEU A 393 12.23 -10.80 25.29
N LEU A 394 12.54 -11.95 25.90
CA LEU A 394 11.78 -12.45 27.05
C LEU A 394 12.09 -11.67 28.32
N ALA A 395 13.35 -11.28 28.53
CA ALA A 395 13.75 -10.41 29.64
C ALA A 395 13.07 -9.02 29.54
N THR A 396 13.00 -8.45 28.32
CA THR A 396 12.33 -7.16 28.09
C THR A 396 10.82 -7.23 28.29
N LYS A 397 10.17 -8.36 27.93
CA LYS A 397 8.75 -8.57 28.19
C LYS A 397 8.43 -8.72 29.68
N ALA A 398 9.24 -9.45 30.44
CA ALA A 398 9.05 -9.60 31.88
C ALA A 398 9.25 -8.28 32.63
N ALA A 399 10.21 -7.47 32.18
CA ALA A 399 10.41 -6.10 32.68
C ALA A 399 9.21 -5.19 32.39
N HIS A 400 8.56 -5.38 31.24
CA HIS A 400 7.37 -4.62 30.87
C HIS A 400 6.15 -4.93 31.77
N LEU A 401 5.97 -6.18 32.18
CA LEU A 401 4.85 -6.57 33.04
C LEU A 401 5.00 -6.11 34.49
N ARG A 402 6.22 -6.12 35.04
CA ARG A 402 6.45 -5.60 36.40
C ARG A 402 6.29 -4.09 36.46
N THR A 403 6.70 -3.41 35.40
CA THR A 403 6.51 -1.95 35.29
C THR A 403 5.04 -1.58 35.14
N THR A 404 4.17 -2.44 34.61
CA THR A 404 2.73 -2.13 34.49
C THR A 404 1.99 -2.20 35.82
N GLN A 405 2.32 -3.15 36.69
CA GLN A 405 1.69 -3.30 38.01
C GLN A 405 2.04 -2.15 38.98
N ALA A 406 3.32 -1.77 39.12
CA ALA A 406 3.78 -0.85 40.18
C ALA A 406 3.30 0.62 40.09
N ALA A 407 2.63 1.01 39.01
CA ALA A 407 1.95 2.30 38.93
C ALA A 407 0.46 2.22 38.69
N HIS A 408 -0.10 1.00 38.64
CA HIS A 408 -1.49 0.87 39.01
C HIS A 408 -1.64 1.18 40.51
N GLU A 409 -0.73 0.70 41.35
CA GLU A 409 -0.80 0.95 42.81
C GLU A 409 -0.56 2.42 43.18
N ARG A 410 0.36 3.11 42.49
CA ARG A 410 0.59 4.56 42.72
C ARG A 410 -0.53 5.44 42.20
N GLU A 411 -1.23 4.99 41.16
CA GLU A 411 -2.45 5.64 40.69
C GLU A 411 -3.54 5.56 41.76
N VAL A 412 -3.68 4.40 42.39
CA VAL A 412 -4.56 4.21 43.55
C VAL A 412 -4.17 5.14 44.70
N ASP A 413 -2.90 5.22 45.09
CA ASP A 413 -2.44 6.10 46.20
C ASP A 413 -2.63 7.59 45.92
N LEU A 414 -2.52 8.00 44.66
CA LEU A 414 -2.71 9.39 44.28
C LEU A 414 -4.20 9.74 44.19
N LEU A 415 -5.03 8.81 43.74
CA LEU A 415 -6.49 8.95 43.80
C LEU A 415 -6.97 9.03 45.25
N THR A 416 -6.43 8.23 46.17
CA THR A 416 -6.79 8.31 47.59
C THR A 416 -6.34 9.62 48.23
N ARG A 417 -5.14 10.14 47.91
CA ARG A 417 -4.69 11.46 48.39
C ARG A 417 -5.48 12.62 47.77
N LYS A 418 -5.88 12.50 46.51
CA LYS A 418 -6.73 13.50 45.84
C LYS A 418 -8.14 13.51 46.45
N ALA A 419 -8.69 12.34 46.75
CA ALA A 419 -9.94 12.22 47.49
C ALA A 419 -9.80 12.90 48.86
N ALA A 420 -8.78 12.55 49.65
CA ALA A 420 -8.54 13.16 50.95
C ALA A 420 -8.32 14.70 50.89
N LYS A 421 -7.69 15.20 49.82
CA LYS A 421 -7.50 16.64 49.63
C LYS A 421 -8.79 17.34 49.16
N ALA A 422 -9.61 16.66 48.38
CA ALA A 422 -10.94 17.16 48.03
C ALA A 422 -11.81 17.26 49.28
N ASP A 423 -11.78 16.25 50.15
CA ASP A 423 -12.48 16.24 51.44
C ASP A 423 -11.99 17.38 52.34
N ALA A 424 -10.66 17.59 52.43
CA ALA A 424 -10.09 18.73 53.16
C ALA A 424 -10.47 20.09 52.55
N GLY A 425 -10.62 20.16 51.22
CA GLY A 425 -11.09 21.35 50.52
C GLY A 425 -12.55 21.66 50.82
N LEU A 426 -13.40 20.63 50.87
CA LEU A 426 -14.80 20.76 51.27
C LEU A 426 -14.93 21.25 52.71
N ALA A 427 -14.10 20.74 53.63
CA ALA A 427 -14.05 21.24 55.01
C ALA A 427 -13.69 22.74 55.07
N ARG A 428 -12.67 23.19 54.31
CA ARG A 428 -12.30 24.62 54.26
C ARG A 428 -13.36 25.50 53.60
N ALA A 429 -14.08 24.98 52.61
CA ALA A 429 -15.20 25.69 52.02
C ALA A 429 -16.31 25.94 53.06
N ALA A 430 -16.62 24.92 53.86
CA ALA A 430 -17.56 25.07 54.98
C ALA A 430 -17.07 26.09 56.02
N ASP A 431 -15.76 26.15 56.32
CA ASP A 431 -15.18 27.17 57.21
C ASP A 431 -15.33 28.58 56.63
N VAL A 432 -15.08 28.76 55.34
CA VAL A 432 -15.27 30.05 54.64
C VAL A 432 -16.74 30.46 54.67
N ASP A 433 -17.66 29.54 54.42
CA ASP A 433 -19.10 29.81 54.51
C ASP A 433 -19.52 30.19 55.93
N ALA A 434 -18.94 29.56 56.96
CA ALA A 434 -19.15 29.94 58.36
C ALA A 434 -18.61 31.34 58.68
N VAL A 435 -17.42 31.70 58.15
CA VAL A 435 -16.86 33.05 58.29
C VAL A 435 -17.74 34.08 57.58
N ILE A 436 -18.21 33.80 56.37
CA ILE A 436 -19.13 34.67 55.62
C ILE A 436 -20.45 34.85 56.40
N ALA A 437 -21.01 33.76 56.95
CA ALA A 437 -22.22 33.82 57.77
C ALA A 437 -22.02 34.67 59.04
N ASN A 438 -20.87 34.55 59.70
CA ASN A 438 -20.52 35.39 60.85
C ASN A 438 -20.31 36.86 60.46
N TRP A 439 -19.66 37.14 59.33
CA TRP A 439 -19.52 38.51 58.82
C TRP A 439 -20.87 39.14 58.48
N ARG A 440 -21.80 38.39 57.88
CA ARG A 440 -23.18 38.87 57.65
C ARG A 440 -23.88 39.25 58.96
N LYS A 441 -23.67 38.49 60.05
CA LYS A 441 -24.19 38.84 61.39
C LYS A 441 -23.57 40.13 61.93
N VAL A 442 -22.26 40.32 61.77
CA VAL A 442 -21.54 41.52 62.26
C VAL A 442 -21.91 42.78 61.47
N VAL A 443 -22.03 42.67 60.15
CA VAL A 443 -22.37 43.81 59.27
C VAL A 443 -23.87 44.12 59.28
N GLY A 444 -24.69 43.33 60.00
CA GLY A 444 -26.13 43.57 60.11
C GLY A 444 -26.91 43.37 58.81
N VAL A 445 -26.31 42.71 57.82
CA VAL A 445 -26.97 42.39 56.55
C VAL A 445 -27.95 41.25 56.82
N LYS A 446 -29.22 41.61 57.04
CA LYS A 446 -30.31 40.62 57.15
C LYS A 446 -30.34 39.80 55.87
N SER A 447 -30.18 38.48 56.01
CA SER A 447 -30.39 37.52 54.94
C SER A 447 -31.77 37.78 54.34
N ARG A 448 -31.83 38.05 53.02
CA ARG A 448 -33.09 37.95 52.28
C ARG A 448 -33.41 36.47 52.18
N ASP A 449 -34.49 36.05 52.82
CA ASP A 449 -35.13 34.76 52.56
C ASP A 449 -35.64 34.69 51.12
#